data_AF-A0A4R7I030-F1
#
_entry.id   AF-A0A4R7I030-F1
#
_cell.length_a   1.000
_cell.length_b   1.000
_cell.length_c   1.000
_cell.angle_alpha   90.00
_cell.angle_beta   90.00
_cell.angle_gamma   90.00
#
_symmetry.space_group_name_H-M   'P 1'
#
loop_
_entity.id
_entity.type
_entity.pdbx_description
1 polymer ?
#
loop_
_entity_poly.entity_id
_entity_poly.type
_entity_poly.pdbx_seq_one_letter_code
_entity_poly.pdbx_strand_id
1 'polypeptide(L)' 'MPSPDPTSAVNELSVIADTIDRQRERVGAIAEPFLGTEREDVVTTVHEAERQLLMASRALQRAIRTLR' A
#
# COMPACT_ATOMS: atom_id res chain seq x y z
N MET A 1 1.36 6.54 -32.71
CA MET A 1 1.37 6.54 -31.23
C MET A 1 2.79 6.22 -30.79
N PRO A 2 3.47 7.05 -29.99
CA PRO A 2 4.74 6.65 -29.40
C PRO A 2 4.52 5.37 -28.56
N SER A 3 5.44 4.41 -28.66
CA SER A 3 5.39 3.22 -27.79
C SER A 3 5.47 3.66 -26.33
N PRO A 4 4.73 3.01 -25.41
CA PRO A 4 4.85 3.30 -23.99
C PRO A 4 6.28 3.04 -23.53
N ASP A 5 6.88 4.01 -22.83
CA ASP A 5 8.23 3.87 -22.25
C ASP A 5 8.13 3.03 -20.96
N PRO A 6 8.65 1.79 -20.95
CA PRO A 6 8.62 0.93 -19.76
C PRO A 6 9.41 1.55 -18.60
N THR A 7 10.42 2.38 -18.86
CA THR A 7 11.22 3.03 -17.82
C THR A 7 10.38 4.05 -17.06
N SER A 8 9.65 4.91 -17.78
CA SER A 8 8.71 5.86 -17.16
C SER A 8 7.65 5.14 -16.33
N ALA A 9 7.08 4.04 -16.83
CA ALA A 9 6.08 3.26 -16.09
C ALA A 9 6.65 2.61 -14.82
N VAL A 10 7.86 2.03 -14.89
CA VAL A 10 8.55 1.47 -13.72
C VAL A 10 8.81 2.53 -12.65
N ASN A 11 9.25 3.72 -13.05
CA ASN A 11 9.51 4.81 -12.11
C ASN A 11 8.22 5.26 -11.40
N GLU A 12 7.14 5.47 -12.14
CA GLU A 12 5.86 5.88 -11.56
C GLU A 12 5.31 4.83 -10.60
N LEU A 13 5.31 3.55 -11.00
CA LEU A 13 4.85 2.47 -10.13
C LEU A 13 5.70 2.33 -8.86
N SER A 14 7.00 2.62 -8.95
CA SER A 14 7.91 2.60 -7.78
C SER A 14 7.55 3.71 -6.81
N VAL A 15 7.32 4.94 -7.30
CA VAL A 15 6.87 6.08 -6.47
C VAL A 15 5.53 5.79 -5.79
N ILE A 16 4.59 5.16 -6.50
CA ILE A 16 3.29 4.77 -5.93
C ILE A 16 3.49 3.69 -4.86
N ALA A 17 4.32 2.67 -5.10
CA ALA A 17 4.58 1.62 -4.12
C ALA A 17 5.16 2.18 -2.82
N ASP A 18 6.16 3.06 -2.91
CA ASP A 18 6.77 3.73 -1.75
C ASP A 18 5.75 4.61 -1.00
N THR A 19 4.83 5.22 -1.73
CA THR A 19 3.76 6.03 -1.14
C THR A 19 2.75 5.15 -0.40
N ILE A 20 2.33 4.03 -1.00
CA ILE A 20 1.43 3.06 -0.35
C ILE A 20 2.06 2.46 0.90
N ASP A 21 3.35 2.12 0.87
CA ASP A 21 4.04 1.58 2.05
C ASP A 21 4.03 2.56 3.22
N ARG A 22 4.29 3.86 2.96
CA ARG A 22 4.18 4.91 3.99
C ARG A 22 2.74 5.11 4.47
N GLN A 23 1.75 5.05 3.58
CA GLN A 23 0.34 5.16 3.99
C GLN A 23 -0.10 3.95 4.81
N ARG A 24 0.38 2.74 4.49
CA ARG A 24 0.12 1.53 5.27
C ARG A 24 0.52 1.72 6.73
N GLU A 25 1.75 2.18 6.96
CA GLU A 25 2.27 2.44 8.32
C GLU A 25 1.40 3.47 9.07
N ARG A 26 1.04 4.57 8.41
CA ARG A 26 0.18 5.60 8.99
C ARG A 26 -1.22 5.09 9.32
N VAL A 27 -1.78 4.22 8.48
CA VAL A 27 -3.09 3.59 8.74
C VAL A 27 -2.98 2.65 9.94
N GLY A 28 -1.96 1.78 10.00
CA GLY A 28 -1.75 0.89 11.15
C GLY A 28 -1.62 1.64 12.47
N ALA A 29 -0.92 2.77 12.49
CA ALA A 29 -0.76 3.61 13.67
C ALA A 29 -2.09 4.17 14.24
N ILE A 30 -3.14 4.28 13.42
CA ILE A 30 -4.47 4.71 13.87
C ILE A 30 -5.09 3.69 14.84
N ALA A 31 -4.73 2.40 14.74
CA ALA A 31 -5.25 1.36 15.62
C ALA A 31 -4.66 1.42 17.04
N GLU A 32 -3.44 1.96 17.20
CA GLU A 32 -2.69 1.92 18.46
C GLU A 32 -3.48 2.43 19.69
N PRO A 33 -4.22 3.56 19.61
CA PRO A 33 -4.97 4.07 20.77
C PRO A 33 -6.20 3.22 21.15
N PHE A 34 -6.66 2.33 20.27
CA PHE A 34 -7.86 1.52 20.48
C PHE A 34 -7.56 0.10 20.95
N LEU A 35 -6.29 -0.31 20.97
CA LEU A 35 -5.88 -1.63 21.43
C LEU A 35 -6.27 -1.85 22.90
N GLY A 36 -6.94 -2.98 23.19
CA GLY A 36 -7.40 -3.32 24.54
C GLY A 36 -8.60 -2.51 25.04
N THR A 37 -9.19 -1.66 24.20
CA THR A 37 -10.45 -0.96 24.49
C THR A 37 -11.65 -1.77 23.99
N GLU A 38 -12.87 -1.32 24.30
CA GLU A 38 -14.11 -1.89 23.75
C GLU A 38 -14.28 -1.61 22.23
N ARG A 39 -13.40 -0.81 21.62
CA ARG A 39 -13.43 -0.45 20.19
C ARG A 39 -12.63 -1.41 19.31
N GLU A 40 -12.80 -2.72 19.54
CA GLU A 40 -12.19 -3.77 18.72
C GLU A 40 -12.67 -3.72 17.26
N ASP A 41 -13.86 -3.15 17.01
CA ASP A 41 -14.41 -2.85 15.69
C ASP A 41 -13.48 -1.91 14.88
N VAL A 42 -12.98 -0.86 15.51
CA VAL A 42 -12.05 0.10 14.88
C VAL A 42 -10.73 -0.57 14.58
N VAL A 43 -10.17 -1.32 15.53
CA VAL A 43 -8.90 -2.06 15.35
C VAL A 43 -9.01 -3.02 14.17
N THR A 44 -10.12 -3.77 14.10
CA THR A 44 -10.38 -4.73 13.02
C THR A 44 -10.45 -4.05 11.65
N THR A 45 -11.24 -2.97 11.55
CA THR A 45 -11.42 -2.26 10.28
C THR A 45 -10.15 -1.55 9.81
N VAL A 46 -9.36 -0.97 10.73
CA VAL A 46 -8.07 -0.34 10.41
C VAL A 46 -7.04 -1.36 9.92
N HIS A 47 -6.90 -2.51 10.59
CA HIS A 47 -5.98 -3.55 10.14
C HIS A 47 -6.39 -4.19 8.82
N GLU A 48 -7.69 -4.25 8.50
CA GLU A 48 -8.14 -4.68 7.18
C GLU A 48 -7.74 -3.67 6.10
N ALA A 49 -7.89 -2.36 6.34
CA ALA A 49 -7.40 -1.33 5.42
C ALA A 49 -5.87 -1.41 5.25
N GLU A 50 -5.12 -1.62 6.34
CA GLU A 50 -3.66 -1.84 6.31
C GLU A 50 -3.30 -3.06 5.43
N ARG A 51 -4.02 -4.18 5.60
CA ARG A 51 -3.84 -5.39 4.80
C ARG A 51 -4.08 -5.15 3.31
N GLN A 52 -5.11 -4.37 2.96
CA GLN A 52 -5.40 -4.01 1.57
C GLN A 52 -4.28 -3.18 0.95
N LEU A 53 -3.71 -2.22 1.69
CA LEU A 53 -2.55 -1.45 1.26
C LEU A 53 -1.31 -2.32 1.06
N LEU A 54 -1.07 -3.29 1.95
CA LEU A 54 0.00 -4.28 1.78
C LEU A 54 -0.18 -5.09 0.49
N MET A 55 -1.41 -5.54 0.20
CA MET A 55 -1.69 -6.28 -1.03
C MET A 55 -1.52 -5.42 -2.29
N ALA A 56 -1.91 -4.16 -2.24
CA ALA A 56 -1.70 -3.20 -3.31
C ALA A 56 -0.20 -2.97 -3.59
N SER A 57 0.60 -2.72 -2.55
CA SER A 57 2.06 -2.58 -2.67
C SER A 57 2.69 -3.84 -3.31
N ARG A 58 2.31 -5.04 -2.85
CA ARG A 58 2.76 -6.30 -3.45
C ARG A 58 2.36 -6.45 -4.92
N ALA A 59 1.18 -5.96 -5.32
CA ALA A 59 0.73 -6.00 -6.71
C ALA A 59 1.55 -5.06 -7.59
N LEU A 60 1.84 -3.84 -7.12
CA LEU A 60 2.72 -2.89 -7.81
C LEU A 60 4.12 -3.46 -7.99
N GLN A 61 4.69 -4.07 -6.95
CA GLN A 61 6.00 -4.72 -7.02
C GLN A 61 6.04 -5.86 -8.05
N ARG A 62 4.93 -6.61 -8.22
CA ARG A 62 4.83 -7.60 -9.30
C ARG A 62 4.79 -6.94 -10.67
N ALA A 63 4.01 -5.87 -10.84
CA ALA A 63 3.92 -5.13 -12.11
C ALA A 63 5.28 -4.53 -12.52
N ILE A 64 6.01 -3.95 -11.56
CA ILE A 64 7.38 -3.44 -11.77
C ILE A 64 8.30 -4.53 -12.31
N ARG A 65 8.24 -5.76 -11.75
CA ARG A 65 9.05 -6.89 -12.23
C ARG A 65 8.67 -7.33 -13.64
N THR A 66 7.42 -7.18 -14.05
CA THR A 66 6.96 -7.50 -15.40
C THR A 66 7.38 -6.47 -16.44
N LEU A 67 7.62 -5.22 -16.03
CA LEU A 67 8.02 -4.11 -16.90
C LEU A 67 9.55 -3.95 -17.04
N ARG A 68 10.32 -4.65 -16.20
CA ARG A 68 11.79 -4.72 -16.27
C ARG A 68 12.22 -5.84 -17.20
#